data_AF-A0A950ZU91-F1
#
_entry.id   AF-A0A950ZU91-F1
#
_cell.length_a   1.000
_cell.length_b   1.000
_cell.length_c   1.000
_cell.angle_alpha   90.00
_cell.angle_beta   90.00
_cell.angle_gamma   90.00
#
_symmetry.space_group_name_H-M   'P 1'
#
loop_
_entity.id
_entity.type
_entity.pdbx_description
1 polymer ?
#
loop_
_entity_poly.entity_id
_entity_poly.type
_entity_poly.pdbx_seq_one_letter_code
_entity_poly.pdbx_strand_id
1 'polypeptide(L)'
;AAARIIQHGDLAWFSGELSEQINAAALEAVSRIRSRFGSNQSEWRWGAVHQAHWEHPLSTPDRRWLDIGPEPVDGGAETLRNTGVGPVASGMGAVSGVEYRLVVDFAEPDHFLAVQNIGNSGRPDSPHYRDQFADWVAGRYHTVSLRREDVERDLESSLRLERTEPVRLA
;
A
#
# COMPACT_ATOMS: atom_id res chain seq x y z
N ALA A 1 12.52 -1.21 23.36
CA ALA A 1 13.70 -0.39 23.69
C ALA A 1 13.31 1.07 23.97
N ALA A 2 12.63 1.78 23.07
CA ALA A 2 12.22 3.19 23.22
C ALA A 2 11.40 3.50 24.49
N ALA A 3 10.41 2.68 24.84
CA ALA A 3 9.60 2.91 26.04
C ALA A 3 10.43 2.89 27.34
N ARG A 4 11.42 2.00 27.46
CA ARG A 4 12.34 1.96 28.61
C ARG A 4 13.23 3.18 28.69
N ILE A 5 13.67 3.70 27.55
CA ILE A 5 14.47 4.92 27.44
C ILE A 5 13.66 6.11 28.00
N ILE A 6 12.41 6.24 27.57
CA ILE A 6 11.49 7.30 28.02
C ILE A 6 11.15 7.16 29.50
N GLN A 7 10.96 5.94 30.01
CA GLN A 7 10.54 5.69 31.39
C GLN A 7 11.67 5.78 32.42
N HIS A 8 12.91 5.49 32.03
CA HIS A 8 14.03 5.38 32.98
C HIS A 8 15.10 6.46 32.81
N GLY A 9 15.09 7.24 31.72
CA GLY A 9 15.70 8.57 31.60
C GLY A 9 17.23 8.70 31.71
N ASP A 10 17.93 7.75 32.32
CA ASP A 10 19.35 7.85 32.66
C ASP A 10 20.21 7.25 31.55
N LEU A 11 20.27 7.92 30.41
CA LEU A 11 21.22 7.55 29.37
C LEU A 11 22.05 8.76 28.94
N ALA A 12 23.36 8.59 29.01
CA ALA A 12 24.38 9.64 28.81
C ALA A 12 24.41 10.31 27.42
N TRP A 13 23.52 9.95 26.50
CA TRP A 13 23.42 10.52 25.15
C TRP A 13 22.39 11.65 25.04
N PHE A 14 21.51 11.83 26.03
CA PHE A 14 20.62 12.99 26.09
C PHE A 14 21.25 14.06 26.99
N SER A 15 21.46 15.26 26.45
CA SER A 15 21.97 16.41 27.20
C SER A 15 20.84 17.21 27.85
N GLY A 16 20.73 17.22 29.18
CA GLY A 16 19.66 17.97 29.87
C GLY A 16 18.45 17.09 30.19
N GLU A 17 17.34 17.70 30.61
CA GLU A 17 16.17 16.95 31.06
C GLU A 17 15.40 16.36 29.86
N LEU A 18 15.27 15.03 29.82
CA LEU A 18 14.57 14.30 28.75
C LEU A 18 13.13 14.81 28.54
N SER A 19 12.43 15.15 29.62
CA SER A 19 11.07 15.70 29.57
C SER A 19 11.00 17.00 28.79
N GLU A 20 11.96 17.91 28.99
CA GLU A 20 12.01 19.20 28.28
C GLU A 20 12.24 18.99 26.79
N GLN A 21 13.14 18.07 26.42
CA GLN A 21 13.42 17.75 25.02
C GLN A 21 12.20 17.13 24.32
N ILE A 22 11.51 16.20 24.99
CA ILE A 22 10.28 15.59 24.47
C ILE A 22 9.22 16.67 24.25
N ASN A 23 9.03 17.57 25.23
CA ASN A 23 8.07 18.66 25.12
C ASN A 23 8.41 19.62 23.98
N ALA A 24 9.68 20.01 23.83
CA ALA A 24 10.13 20.87 22.74
C ALA A 24 9.88 20.22 21.37
N ALA A 25 10.25 18.95 21.21
CA ALA A 25 10.04 18.21 19.97
C ALA A 25 8.54 18.04 19.64
N ALA A 26 7.70 17.75 20.64
CA ALA A 26 6.25 17.62 20.47
C ALA A 26 5.61 18.96 20.05
N LEU A 27 5.99 20.07 20.69
CA LEU A 27 5.51 21.41 20.33
C LEU A 27 5.94 21.80 18.92
N GLU A 28 7.17 21.50 18.53
CA GLU A 28 7.66 21.73 17.17
C GLU A 28 6.86 20.91 16.15
N ALA A 29 6.63 19.62 16.43
CA ALA A 29 5.84 18.75 15.57
C ALA A 29 4.41 19.28 15.39
N VAL A 30 3.73 19.66 16.48
CA VAL A 30 2.37 20.24 16.43
C VAL A 30 2.37 21.56 15.64
N SER A 31 3.39 22.41 15.81
CA SER A 31 3.54 23.66 15.04
C SER A 31 3.67 23.40 13.54
N ARG A 32 4.49 22.41 13.15
CA ARG A 32 4.64 22.00 11.74
C ARG A 32 3.34 21.45 11.16
N ILE A 33 2.62 20.62 11.92
CA ILE A 33 1.33 20.06 11.47
C ILE A 33 0.30 21.19 11.34
N ARG A 34 0.20 22.11 12.29
CA ARG A 34 -0.71 23.27 12.22
C ARG A 34 -0.41 24.18 11.03
N SER A 35 0.86 24.42 10.74
CA SER A 35 1.28 25.21 9.58
C SER A 35 0.85 24.58 8.25
N ARG A 36 0.75 23.24 8.19
CA ARG A 36 0.39 22.51 6.96
C ARG A 36 -1.11 22.20 6.85
N PHE A 37 -1.80 21.94 7.95
CA PHE A 37 -3.19 21.44 7.97
C PHE A 37 -4.16 22.34 8.74
N GLY A 38 -3.72 23.53 9.16
CA GLY A 38 -4.54 24.46 9.93
C GLY A 38 -4.59 24.13 11.42
N SER A 39 -5.19 25.04 12.18
CA SER A 39 -5.23 24.97 13.65
C SER A 39 -6.26 24.00 14.20
N ASN A 40 -7.29 23.64 13.43
CA ASN A 40 -8.35 22.71 13.87
C ASN A 40 -7.88 21.26 13.75
N GLN A 41 -7.45 20.67 14.87
CA GLN A 41 -6.93 19.30 14.91
C GLN A 41 -7.97 18.22 14.54
N SER A 42 -9.26 18.50 14.69
CA SER A 42 -10.33 17.54 14.36
C SER A 42 -10.46 17.28 12.85
N GLU A 43 -9.93 18.20 12.03
CA GLU A 43 -9.90 18.10 10.57
C GLU A 43 -8.66 17.37 10.05
N TRP A 44 -7.67 17.09 10.90
CA TRP A 44 -6.46 16.39 10.48
C TRP A 44 -6.80 14.95 10.07
N ARG A 45 -6.28 14.55 8.92
CA ARG A 45 -6.48 13.21 8.35
C ARG A 45 -5.14 12.65 7.89
N TRP A 46 -4.82 11.43 8.32
CA TRP A 46 -3.60 10.74 7.91
C TRP A 46 -3.49 10.61 6.38
N GLY A 47 -4.59 10.25 5.71
CA GLY A 47 -4.64 10.15 4.25
C GLY A 47 -4.39 11.45 3.48
N ALA A 48 -4.36 12.61 4.16
CA ALA A 48 -3.99 13.88 3.52
C ALA A 48 -2.48 13.97 3.20
N VAL A 49 -1.64 13.19 3.89
CA VAL A 49 -0.21 13.04 3.61
C VAL A 49 0.12 11.66 3.07
N HIS A 50 -0.61 10.66 3.53
CA HIS A 50 -0.34 9.27 3.24
C HIS A 50 -1.22 8.80 2.07
N GLN A 51 -0.73 9.07 0.87
CA GLN A 51 -1.42 8.74 -0.37
C GLN A 51 -0.68 7.61 -1.11
N ALA A 52 -1.43 6.60 -1.55
CA ALA A 52 -0.96 5.58 -2.46
C ALA A 52 -0.95 6.14 -3.87
N HIS A 53 0.25 6.32 -4.43
CA HIS A 53 0.46 6.82 -5.78
C HIS A 53 1.58 6.03 -6.44
N TRP A 54 1.22 5.28 -7.46
CA TRP A 54 2.14 4.45 -8.23
C TRP A 54 2.46 5.17 -9.54
N GLU A 55 3.59 5.87 -9.57
CA GLU A 55 4.07 6.54 -10.77
C GLU A 55 4.61 5.50 -11.75
N HIS A 56 4.10 5.54 -12.99
CA HIS A 56 4.53 4.62 -14.02
C HIS A 56 5.94 5.01 -14.52
N PRO A 57 6.86 4.05 -14.79
CA PRO A 57 8.21 4.36 -15.26
C PRO A 57 8.30 5.15 -16.57
N LEU A 58 7.23 5.12 -17.37
CA LEU A 58 7.09 5.87 -18.62
C LEU A 58 6.22 7.13 -18.47
N SER A 59 5.88 7.51 -17.24
CA SER A 59 5.10 8.71 -16.96
C SER A 59 5.89 9.96 -17.32
N THR A 60 5.21 10.85 -18.01
CA THR A 60 5.66 12.18 -18.40
C THR A 60 4.49 13.14 -18.19
N PRO A 61 4.67 14.47 -18.20
CA PRO A 61 3.55 15.40 -18.02
C PRO A 61 2.33 15.15 -18.94
N ASP A 62 2.55 14.65 -20.16
CA ASP A 62 1.53 14.26 -21.14
C ASP A 62 1.01 12.81 -20.98
N ARG A 63 1.66 11.98 -20.14
CA ARG A 63 1.35 10.56 -19.93
C ARG A 63 1.01 10.19 -18.48
N ARG A 64 0.67 11.17 -17.65
CA ARG A 64 0.23 10.95 -16.25
C ARG A 64 -0.98 10.02 -16.12
N TRP A 65 -1.74 9.82 -17.20
CA TRP A 65 -2.83 8.85 -17.23
C TRP A 65 -2.34 7.41 -17.03
N LEU A 66 -1.04 7.11 -17.17
CA LEU A 66 -0.42 5.84 -16.81
C LEU A 66 -0.33 5.63 -15.30
N ASP A 67 -0.18 6.71 -14.53
CA ASP A 67 -0.06 6.63 -13.07
C ASP A 67 -1.36 6.10 -12.45
N ILE A 68 -1.24 5.46 -11.28
CA ILE A 68 -2.37 4.93 -10.52
C ILE A 68 -2.42 5.62 -9.16
N GLY A 69 -3.57 6.21 -8.83
CA GLY A 69 -3.72 7.13 -7.70
C GLY A 69 -3.44 8.59 -8.10
N PRO A 70 -3.17 9.50 -7.15
CA PRO A 70 -3.09 9.27 -5.70
C PRO A 70 -4.45 8.98 -5.05
N GLU A 71 -4.50 8.05 -4.09
CA GLU A 71 -5.66 7.86 -3.20
C GLU A 71 -5.22 7.85 -1.73
N PRO A 72 -6.00 8.44 -0.80
CA PRO A 72 -5.67 8.43 0.61
C PRO A 72 -5.75 7.00 1.16
N VAL A 73 -4.74 6.58 1.92
CA VAL A 73 -4.71 5.27 2.57
C VAL A 73 -4.37 5.37 4.04
N ASP A 74 -4.89 4.43 4.83
CA ASP A 74 -4.50 4.19 6.21
C ASP A 74 -3.37 3.15 6.28
N GLY A 75 -2.89 2.91 7.51
CA GLY A 75 -1.76 2.02 7.75
C GLY A 75 -0.42 2.73 7.74
N GLY A 76 0.63 1.93 7.62
CA GLY A 76 2.02 2.34 7.63
C GLY A 76 2.96 1.13 7.68
N ALA A 77 4.27 1.36 7.60
CA ALA A 77 5.30 0.32 7.48
C ALA A 77 5.24 -0.80 8.54
N GLU A 78 4.76 -0.48 9.74
CA GLU A 78 4.74 -1.38 10.92
C GLU A 78 3.32 -1.89 11.25
N THR A 79 2.33 -1.59 10.41
CA THR A 79 0.93 -1.98 10.65
C THR A 79 0.56 -3.22 9.85
N LEU A 80 -0.52 -3.92 10.25
CA LEU A 80 -1.07 -5.05 9.48
C LEU A 80 -1.41 -4.63 8.04
N ARG A 81 -1.99 -3.44 7.88
CA ARG A 81 -2.19 -2.82 6.58
C ARG A 81 -0.92 -2.08 6.15
N ASN A 82 0.11 -2.84 5.79
CA ASN A 82 1.39 -2.25 5.44
C ASN A 82 1.29 -1.44 4.13
N THR A 83 1.40 -0.12 4.25
CA THR A 83 1.42 0.87 3.16
C THR A 83 2.71 1.70 3.15
N GLY A 84 3.77 1.19 3.79
CA GLY A 84 5.04 1.91 3.92
C GLY A 84 4.87 3.27 4.59
N VAL A 85 5.94 4.06 4.73
CA VAL A 85 5.83 5.52 4.99
C VAL A 85 7.05 6.18 4.36
N GLY A 86 6.82 7.10 3.43
CA GLY A 86 7.91 7.90 2.85
C GLY A 86 8.52 8.87 3.86
N PRO A 87 9.73 9.39 3.61
CA PRO A 87 10.34 10.41 4.45
C PRO A 87 9.43 11.62 4.70
N VAL A 88 9.55 12.24 5.89
CA VAL A 88 8.82 13.48 6.21
C VAL A 88 9.13 14.58 5.20
N ALA A 89 10.38 14.67 4.77
CA ALA A 89 10.85 15.65 3.77
C ALA A 89 10.20 15.48 2.39
N SER A 90 9.77 14.26 2.03
CA SER A 90 9.09 13.96 0.76
C SER A 90 7.56 13.86 0.91
N GLY A 91 7.02 14.27 2.07
CA GLY A 91 5.59 14.40 2.26
C GLY A 91 4.87 13.19 2.87
N MET A 92 5.58 12.11 3.23
CA MET A 92 5.04 10.91 3.90
C MET A 92 4.05 10.05 3.10
N GLY A 93 4.17 10.03 1.76
CA GLY A 93 3.36 9.17 0.90
C GLY A 93 3.48 7.67 1.22
N ALA A 94 2.52 6.88 0.74
CA ALA A 94 2.57 5.43 0.80
C ALA A 94 3.46 4.91 -0.34
N VAL A 95 4.76 4.75 -0.05
CA VAL A 95 5.81 4.50 -1.05
C VAL A 95 6.18 3.02 -1.22
N SER A 96 5.64 2.16 -0.38
CA SER A 96 5.92 0.72 -0.38
C SER A 96 4.80 0.00 0.35
N GLY A 97 4.88 -1.32 0.49
CA GLY A 97 3.93 -2.10 1.29
C GLY A 97 3.34 -3.27 0.52
N VAL A 98 2.13 -3.65 0.88
CA VAL A 98 1.49 -4.88 0.38
C VAL A 98 1.02 -4.72 -1.06
N GLU A 99 1.61 -5.50 -1.94
CA GLU A 99 1.15 -5.66 -3.33
C GLU A 99 -0.04 -6.62 -3.41
N TYR A 100 -0.03 -7.75 -2.69
CA TYR A 100 -1.10 -8.74 -2.71
C TYR A 100 -1.58 -9.12 -1.30
N ARG A 101 -2.90 -9.14 -1.08
CA ARG A 101 -3.53 -9.60 0.17
C ARG A 101 -4.30 -10.88 -0.09
N LEU A 102 -4.16 -11.86 0.80
CA LEU A 102 -4.75 -13.18 0.69
C LEU A 102 -5.36 -13.60 2.04
N VAL A 103 -6.57 -14.15 2.02
CA VAL A 103 -7.21 -14.80 3.18
C VAL A 103 -7.67 -16.19 2.76
N VAL A 104 -7.16 -17.21 3.45
CA VAL A 104 -7.47 -18.62 3.19
C VAL A 104 -8.13 -19.23 4.42
N ASP A 105 -9.28 -19.88 4.22
CA ASP A 105 -9.84 -20.79 5.21
C ASP A 105 -9.28 -22.20 4.93
N PHE A 106 -8.57 -22.77 5.91
CA PHE A 106 -7.98 -24.10 5.75
C PHE A 106 -9.02 -25.24 5.72
N ALA A 107 -10.29 -24.97 6.07
CA ALA A 107 -11.37 -25.92 5.85
C ALA A 107 -11.80 -26.00 4.37
N GLU A 108 -11.59 -24.93 3.58
CA GLU A 108 -11.87 -24.87 2.15
C GLU A 108 -10.72 -24.17 1.39
N PRO A 109 -9.54 -24.81 1.27
CA PRO A 109 -8.33 -24.15 0.76
C PRO A 109 -8.36 -23.83 -0.73
N ASP A 110 -9.31 -24.39 -1.48
CA ASP A 110 -9.48 -24.13 -2.92
C ASP A 110 -10.20 -22.81 -3.20
N HIS A 111 -10.79 -22.17 -2.18
CA HIS A 111 -11.45 -20.88 -2.27
C HIS A 111 -10.79 -19.90 -1.33
N PHE A 112 -10.38 -18.75 -1.85
CA PHE A 112 -9.75 -17.73 -1.02
C PHE A 112 -10.17 -16.33 -1.45
N LEU A 113 -10.06 -15.39 -0.51
CA LEU A 113 -10.27 -13.98 -0.79
C LEU A 113 -8.93 -13.34 -1.14
N ALA A 114 -8.89 -12.59 -2.23
CA ALA A 114 -7.70 -11.90 -2.68
C ALA A 114 -7.98 -10.48 -3.15
N VAL A 115 -6.93 -9.66 -3.12
CA VAL A 115 -6.88 -8.38 -3.82
C VAL A 115 -5.43 -7.98 -4.08
N GLN A 116 -5.13 -7.51 -5.28
CA GLN A 116 -3.87 -6.90 -5.66
C GLN A 116 -3.99 -5.37 -5.62
N ASN A 117 -2.89 -4.68 -5.36
CA ASN A 117 -2.87 -3.22 -5.20
C ASN A 117 -3.13 -2.43 -6.49
N ILE A 118 -3.07 -3.04 -7.68
CA ILE A 118 -3.31 -2.35 -8.97
C ILE A 118 -4.28 -3.14 -9.85
N GLY A 119 -3.78 -3.95 -10.78
CA GLY A 119 -4.53 -4.90 -11.57
C GLY A 119 -3.58 -5.96 -12.14
N ASN A 120 -4.13 -7.01 -12.75
CA ASN A 120 -3.33 -8.15 -13.22
C ASN A 120 -2.58 -7.91 -14.55
N SER A 121 -2.77 -6.77 -15.20
CA SER A 121 -2.16 -6.46 -16.49
C SER A 121 -1.24 -5.25 -16.42
N GLY A 122 -0.05 -5.35 -17.02
CA GLY A 122 0.84 -4.21 -17.23
C GLY A 122 0.51 -3.38 -18.47
N ARG A 123 -0.51 -3.77 -19.25
CA ARG A 123 -0.90 -3.09 -20.48
C ARG A 123 -1.90 -1.97 -20.18
N PRO A 124 -1.62 -0.70 -20.53
CA PRO A 124 -2.51 0.41 -20.19
C PRO A 124 -3.89 0.39 -20.88
N ASP A 125 -4.03 -0.36 -21.98
CA ASP A 125 -5.29 -0.56 -22.71
C ASP A 125 -6.12 -1.73 -22.16
N SER A 126 -5.60 -2.50 -21.20
CA SER A 126 -6.30 -3.63 -20.61
C SER A 126 -7.32 -3.16 -19.57
N PRO A 127 -8.52 -3.78 -19.50
CA PRO A 127 -9.45 -3.52 -18.40
C PRO A 127 -8.81 -3.85 -17.04
N HIS A 128 -7.87 -4.79 -16.98
CA HIS A 128 -7.18 -5.21 -15.76
C HIS A 128 -5.90 -4.43 -15.45
N TYR A 129 -5.72 -3.22 -16.00
CA TYR A 129 -4.54 -2.40 -15.72
C TYR A 129 -4.53 -1.85 -14.28
N ARG A 130 -5.70 -1.55 -13.73
CA ARG A 130 -5.88 -0.86 -12.43
C ARG A 130 -7.21 -1.18 -11.74
N ASP A 131 -7.90 -2.21 -12.19
CA ASP A 131 -9.27 -2.55 -11.81
C ASP A 131 -9.42 -2.94 -10.33
N GLN A 132 -8.35 -3.36 -9.67
CA GLN A 132 -8.37 -3.72 -8.25
C GLN A 132 -7.91 -2.59 -7.31
N PHE A 133 -7.35 -1.50 -7.83
CA PHE A 133 -6.80 -0.43 -6.98
C PHE A 133 -7.83 0.15 -6.02
N ALA A 134 -9.05 0.43 -6.51
CA ALA A 134 -10.13 0.97 -5.69
C ALA A 134 -10.57 -0.01 -4.59
N ASP A 135 -10.58 -1.31 -4.88
CA ASP A 135 -10.91 -2.36 -3.90
C ASP A 135 -9.78 -2.52 -2.88
N TRP A 136 -8.53 -2.48 -3.31
CA TRP A 136 -7.38 -2.53 -2.41
C TRP A 136 -7.34 -1.33 -1.46
N VAL A 137 -7.65 -0.12 -1.94
CA VAL A 137 -7.79 1.10 -1.13
C VAL A 137 -8.96 0.96 -0.14
N ALA A 138 -10.06 0.33 -0.54
CA ALA A 138 -11.20 0.11 0.34
C ALA A 138 -11.07 -1.11 1.28
N GLY A 139 -10.04 -1.95 1.10
CA GLY A 139 -9.92 -3.23 1.81
C GLY A 139 -11.00 -4.25 1.40
N ARG A 140 -11.51 -4.16 0.16
CA ARG A 140 -12.42 -5.12 -0.42
C ARG A 140 -11.63 -6.21 -1.15
N TYR A 141 -12.17 -7.41 -1.15
CA TYR A 141 -11.56 -8.61 -1.72
C TYR A 141 -12.53 -9.26 -2.69
N HIS A 142 -12.00 -9.97 -3.68
CA HIS A 142 -12.76 -10.85 -4.56
C HIS A 142 -12.43 -12.31 -4.25
N THR A 143 -13.35 -13.21 -4.57
CA THR A 143 -13.11 -14.65 -4.44
C THR A 143 -12.29 -15.16 -5.61
N VAL A 144 -11.28 -15.97 -5.30
CA VAL A 144 -10.52 -16.76 -6.27
C VAL A 144 -10.77 -18.23 -5.96
N SER A 145 -11.08 -18.99 -7.00
CA SER A 145 -11.24 -20.44 -6.90
C SER A 145 -10.15 -21.16 -7.68
N LEU A 146 -9.60 -22.22 -7.08
CA LEU A 146 -8.70 -23.16 -7.73
C LEU A 146 -9.44 -24.36 -8.33
N ARG A 147 -10.74 -24.51 -8.06
CA ARG A 147 -11.55 -25.60 -8.63
C ARG A 147 -11.76 -25.34 -10.11
N ARG A 148 -11.49 -26.36 -10.94
CA ARG A 148 -11.59 -26.24 -12.39
C ARG A 148 -12.97 -25.77 -12.86
N GLU A 149 -14.02 -26.29 -12.25
CA GLU A 149 -15.42 -25.98 -12.58
C GLU A 149 -15.75 -24.50 -12.36
N ASP A 150 -15.26 -23.90 -11.27
CA ASP A 150 -15.45 -22.48 -10.99
C ASP A 150 -14.68 -21.62 -11.99
N VAL A 151 -13.42 -21.99 -12.26
CA VAL A 151 -12.57 -21.28 -13.23
C VAL A 151 -13.18 -21.33 -14.63
N GLU A 152 -13.78 -22.44 -15.04
CA GLU A 152 -14.46 -22.56 -16.34
C GLU A 152 -15.75 -21.74 -16.41
N ARG A 153 -16.49 -21.64 -15.31
CA ARG A 153 -17.72 -20.84 -15.23
C ARG A 153 -17.42 -19.34 -15.28
N ASP A 154 -16.41 -18.89 -14.57
CA ASP A 154 -16.11 -17.47 -14.36
C ASP A 154 -15.06 -16.93 -15.36
N LEU A 155 -14.78 -17.70 -16.41
CA LEU A 155 -13.72 -17.44 -17.38
C LEU A 155 -14.03 -16.22 -18.28
N GLU A 156 -13.14 -15.22 -18.28
CA GLU A 156 -13.25 -14.08 -19.18
C GLU A 156 -12.71 -14.37 -20.59
N SER A 157 -11.59 -15.08 -20.70
CA SER A 157 -10.98 -15.45 -21.98
C SER A 157 -10.11 -16.71 -21.89
N SER A 158 -9.96 -17.44 -23.01
CA SER A 158 -9.11 -18.63 -23.10
C SER A 158 -8.17 -18.56 -24.30
N LEU A 159 -6.93 -19.00 -24.13
CA LEU A 159 -5.98 -19.20 -25.20
C LEU A 159 -5.44 -20.64 -25.16
N ARG A 160 -5.63 -21.38 -26.25
CA ARG A 160 -5.02 -22.71 -26.42
C ARG A 160 -3.81 -22.57 -27.35
N LEU A 161 -2.64 -22.92 -26.83
CA LEU A 161 -1.42 -22.97 -27.62
C LEU A 161 -1.22 -24.39 -28.14
N GLU A 162 -1.12 -24.53 -29.46
CA GLU A 162 -0.80 -25.78 -30.12
C GLU A 162 0.63 -25.75 -30.63
N ARG A 163 1.30 -26.87 -30.47
CA ARG A 163 2.70 -27.00 -30.81
C ARG A 163 2.84 -27.42 -32.27
N THR A 164 3.65 -26.71 -33.04
CA THR A 164 3.81 -26.94 -34.48
C THR A 164 4.85 -28.00 -34.84
N GLU A 165 5.83 -28.33 -33.98
CA GLU A 165 6.86 -29.37 -34.20
C GLU A 165 7.24 -30.14 -32.92
N PRO A 166 7.87 -31.34 -32.90
CA PRO A 166 8.32 -32.13 -31.70
C PRO A 166 9.49 -31.53 -30.88
N VAL A 167 9.59 -31.73 -29.55
CA VAL A 167 10.66 -31.13 -28.71
C VAL A 167 11.82 -32.06 -28.90
N ARG A 168 12.89 -31.61 -29.57
CA ARG A 168 14.15 -32.33 -29.49
C ARG A 168 14.79 -31.96 -28.17
N LEU A 169 14.55 -32.78 -27.15
CA LEU A 169 15.39 -32.76 -25.95
C LEU A 169 16.77 -33.26 -26.40
N ALA A 170 17.79 -32.42 -26.21
CA ALA A 170 19.19 -32.77 -26.42
C ALA A 170 19.69 -33.67 -25.28
#